data_AF-A0A958SLS0-F1
#
_entry.id   AF-A0A958SLS0-F1
#
_cell.length_a   1.000
_cell.length_b   1.000
_cell.length_c   1.000
_cell.angle_alpha   90.00
_cell.angle_beta   90.00
_cell.angle_gamma   90.00
#
_symmetry.space_group_name_H-M   'P 1'
#
loop_
_entity.id
_entity.type
_entity.pdbx_description
1 polymer ?
#
loop_
_entity_poly.entity_id
_entity_poly.type
_entity_poly.pdbx_seq_one_letter_code
_entity_poly.pdbx_strand_id
1 'polypeptide(L)'
;MKTLLILMLALSFSASAWGMSDSQKSQVLLYEYYQLRQFVQTLKPDYEVGGYYQAKDYGDYLLMWRLIEDPQGHESIRIYRERKDSSRTNFAITYHRSSEIVPGSIVVRRFVGPEPYGWRNDTVNLQTGEYIGAQGMTYPDLKKAEKNILKTWGIQLLP
;
A
#
# COMPACT_ATOMS: atom_id res chain seq x y z
N MET A 1 3.34 -36.33 -1.03
CA MET A 1 3.58 -34.91 -0.75
C MET A 1 2.66 -34.06 -1.62
N LYS A 2 1.44 -33.80 -1.15
CA LYS A 2 0.47 -32.94 -1.83
C LYS A 2 -0.32 -32.20 -0.75
N THR A 3 -0.66 -30.96 -1.07
CA THR A 3 -1.56 -30.06 -0.35
C THR A 3 -0.92 -29.26 0.80
N LEU A 4 -0.11 -28.26 0.43
CA LEU A 4 0.08 -27.06 1.25
C LEU A 4 -1.27 -26.32 1.22
N LEU A 5 -2.04 -26.48 2.28
CA LEU A 5 -3.34 -25.83 2.44
C LEU A 5 -3.07 -24.32 2.61
N ILE A 6 -3.41 -23.57 1.57
CA ILE A 6 -3.56 -22.11 1.60
C ILE A 6 -4.67 -21.81 2.62
N LEU A 7 -4.29 -21.53 3.86
CA LEU A 7 -5.18 -20.98 4.87
C LEU A 7 -5.07 -19.44 4.85
N MET A 8 -5.26 -18.85 3.68
CA MET A 8 -5.58 -17.44 3.50
C MET A 8 -7.06 -17.34 3.17
N LEU A 9 -7.92 -17.39 4.18
CA LEU A 9 -9.31 -16.95 4.05
C LEU A 9 -9.90 -16.78 5.46
N ALA A 10 -10.53 -15.62 5.65
CA ALA A 10 -11.30 -15.20 6.82
C ALA A 10 -10.55 -14.42 7.93
N LEU A 11 -9.85 -13.35 7.56
CA LEU A 11 -10.06 -12.09 8.29
C LEU A 11 -11.19 -11.32 7.63
N SER A 12 -12.40 -11.87 7.75
CA SER A 12 -13.63 -11.14 7.52
C SER A 12 -13.83 -10.15 8.67
N PHE A 13 -12.98 -9.13 8.75
CA PHE A 13 -13.25 -7.97 9.60
C PHE A 13 -14.38 -7.19 8.94
N SER A 14 -15.61 -7.64 9.20
CA SER A 14 -16.80 -6.79 9.17
C SER A 14 -16.64 -5.76 10.31
N ALA A 15 -15.74 -4.80 10.12
CA ALA A 15 -15.55 -3.69 11.01
C ALA A 15 -16.68 -2.70 10.76
N SER A 16 -17.60 -2.63 11.71
CA SER A 16 -18.45 -1.48 11.98
C SER A 16 -17.61 -0.20 11.81
N ALA A 17 -18.09 0.75 11.03
CA ALA A 17 -17.39 1.99 10.66
C ALA A 17 -17.18 2.99 11.82
N TRP A 18 -17.02 2.50 13.05
CA TRP A 18 -16.83 3.29 14.26
C TRP A 18 -15.65 2.73 15.06
N GLY A 19 -14.49 3.38 14.92
CA GLY A 19 -13.35 3.29 15.82
C GLY A 19 -12.45 2.06 15.65
N MET A 20 -11.63 2.04 14.60
CA MET A 20 -10.46 1.14 14.58
C MET A 20 -9.39 1.70 15.53
N SER A 21 -8.90 0.89 16.46
CA SER A 21 -7.81 1.29 17.36
C SER A 21 -6.48 1.45 16.60
N ASP A 22 -5.55 2.20 17.16
CA ASP A 22 -4.22 2.39 16.58
C ASP A 22 -3.46 1.07 16.42
N SER A 23 -3.64 0.12 17.34
CA SER A 23 -3.09 -1.23 17.21
C SER A 23 -3.67 -1.98 16.01
N GLN A 24 -5.00 -1.91 15.79
CA GLN A 24 -5.64 -2.53 14.64
C GLN A 24 -5.20 -1.87 13.32
N LYS A 25 -5.08 -0.53 13.29
CA LYS A 25 -4.57 0.21 12.12
C LYS A 25 -3.15 -0.23 11.77
N SER A 26 -2.28 -0.33 12.77
CA SER A 26 -0.92 -0.83 12.60
C SER A 26 -0.90 -2.25 12.01
N GLN A 27 -1.70 -3.17 12.57
CA GLN A 27 -1.80 -4.54 12.08
C GLN A 27 -2.21 -4.62 10.61
N VAL A 28 -3.22 -3.83 10.20
CA VAL A 28 -3.66 -3.76 8.81
C VAL A 28 -2.52 -3.27 7.91
N LEU A 29 -1.86 -2.16 8.25
CA LEU A 29 -0.79 -1.58 7.43
C LEU A 29 0.40 -2.52 7.26
N LEU A 30 0.84 -3.14 8.35
CA LEU A 30 1.97 -4.07 8.32
C LEU A 30 1.62 -5.33 7.54
N TYR A 31 0.41 -5.87 7.73
CA TYR A 31 -0.06 -7.02 6.98
C TYR A 31 -0.09 -6.72 5.48
N GLU A 32 -0.73 -5.63 5.06
CA GLU A 32 -0.81 -5.22 3.65
C GLU A 32 0.58 -5.05 3.03
N TYR A 33 1.48 -4.33 3.72
CA TYR A 33 2.84 -4.10 3.25
C TYR A 33 3.61 -5.41 3.07
N TYR A 34 3.61 -6.30 4.07
CA TYR A 34 4.34 -7.57 3.97
C TYR A 34 3.75 -8.49 2.91
N GLN A 35 2.41 -8.56 2.78
CA GLN A 35 1.76 -9.33 1.73
C GLN A 35 2.15 -8.83 0.34
N LEU A 36 2.06 -7.51 0.10
CA LEU A 36 2.47 -6.91 -1.16
C LEU A 36 3.95 -7.13 -1.45
N ARG A 37 4.81 -6.96 -0.44
CA ARG A 37 6.25 -7.17 -0.56
C ARG A 37 6.58 -8.61 -0.95
N GLN A 38 6.01 -9.59 -0.25
CA GLN A 38 6.19 -11.01 -0.59
C GLN A 38 5.69 -11.31 -2.00
N PHE A 39 4.53 -10.76 -2.37
CA PHE A 39 3.98 -10.95 -3.70
C PHE A 39 4.92 -10.41 -4.79
N VAL A 40 5.38 -9.16 -4.70
CA VAL A 40 6.27 -8.58 -5.72
C VAL A 40 7.65 -9.24 -5.78
N GLN A 41 8.13 -9.85 -4.68
CA GLN A 41 9.38 -10.64 -4.69
C GLN A 41 9.26 -11.89 -5.56
N THR A 42 8.06 -12.45 -5.71
CA THR A 42 7.80 -13.65 -6.53
C THR A 42 7.43 -13.34 -7.98
N LEU A 43 7.20 -12.06 -8.30
CA LEU A 43 6.78 -11.65 -9.63
C LEU A 43 7.96 -11.49 -10.58
N LYS A 44 7.78 -11.98 -11.81
CA LYS A 44 8.61 -11.57 -12.94
C LYS A 44 8.11 -10.21 -13.50
N PRO A 45 8.98 -9.19 -13.57
CA PRO A 45 8.62 -7.89 -14.15
C PRO A 45 8.44 -8.00 -15.66
N ASP A 46 7.61 -7.11 -16.20
CA ASP A 46 7.42 -6.94 -17.64
C ASP A 46 8.48 -5.97 -18.20
N TYR A 47 8.81 -4.92 -17.46
CA TYR A 47 9.82 -3.91 -17.82
C TYR A 47 10.27 -3.10 -16.59
N GLU A 48 11.24 -2.21 -16.80
CA GLU A 48 11.70 -1.24 -15.81
C GLU A 48 11.18 0.17 -16.08
N VAL A 49 10.90 0.92 -15.01
CA VAL A 49 10.50 2.33 -15.06
C VAL A 49 11.60 3.18 -14.43
N GLY A 50 12.09 4.17 -15.17
CA GLY A 50 13.14 5.08 -14.72
C GLY A 50 14.52 4.45 -14.46
N GLY A 51 14.70 3.15 -14.77
CA GLY A 51 15.95 2.40 -14.55
C GLY A 51 16.15 1.91 -13.11
N TYR A 52 15.12 1.94 -12.26
CA TYR A 52 15.23 1.50 -10.85
C TYR A 52 13.94 0.92 -10.26
N TYR A 53 12.79 1.12 -10.90
CA TYR A 53 11.56 0.41 -10.57
C TYR A 53 11.37 -0.77 -11.49
N GLN A 54 11.19 -1.95 -10.92
CA GLN A 54 10.60 -3.07 -11.63
C GLN A 54 9.09 -2.82 -11.80
N ALA A 55 8.50 -3.22 -12.92
CA ALA A 55 7.10 -2.94 -13.19
C ALA A 55 6.37 -4.13 -13.83
N LYS A 56 5.07 -4.22 -13.54
CA LYS A 56 4.13 -5.19 -14.12
C LYS A 56 2.83 -4.49 -14.50
N ASP A 57 2.45 -4.66 -15.76
CA ASP A 57 1.31 -3.97 -16.37
C ASP A 57 0.07 -4.87 -16.35
N TYR A 58 -1.01 -4.38 -15.75
CA TYR A 58 -2.29 -5.07 -15.68
C TYR A 58 -3.33 -4.46 -16.65
N GLY A 59 -2.90 -3.60 -17.57
CA GLY A 59 -3.72 -2.87 -18.55
C GLY A 59 -4.45 -1.67 -17.95
N ASP A 60 -5.17 -1.87 -16.84
CA ASP A 60 -5.94 -0.82 -16.17
C ASP A 60 -5.14 -0.04 -15.11
N TYR A 61 -4.03 -0.61 -14.65
CA TYR A 61 -3.12 -0.01 -13.67
C TYR A 61 -1.73 -0.66 -13.78
N LEU A 62 -0.74 0.04 -13.27
CA LEU A 62 0.65 -0.35 -13.24
C LEU A 62 1.08 -0.66 -11.82
N LEU A 63 1.64 -1.85 -11.58
CA LEU A 63 2.33 -2.18 -10.33
C LEU A 63 3.82 -1.93 -10.52
N MET A 64 4.41 -1.07 -9.70
CA MET A 64 5.83 -0.73 -9.71
C MET A 64 6.43 -1.04 -8.34
N TRP A 65 7.65 -1.57 -8.30
CA TRP A 65 8.34 -1.82 -7.04
C TRP A 65 9.85 -1.64 -7.14
N ARG A 66 10.42 -1.16 -6.05
CA ARG A 66 11.84 -1.16 -5.76
C ARG A 66 12.01 -1.72 -4.36
N LEU A 67 12.61 -2.89 -4.27
CA LEU A 67 12.95 -3.53 -3.00
C LEU A 67 14.44 -3.34 -2.75
N ILE A 68 14.80 -3.24 -1.47
CA ILE A 68 16.18 -3.04 -1.02
C ILE A 68 16.39 -3.89 0.22
N GLU A 69 17.43 -4.73 0.17
CA GLU A 69 17.77 -5.64 1.26
C GLU A 69 18.30 -4.90 2.49
N ASP A 70 19.05 -3.80 2.28
CA ASP A 70 19.52 -2.94 3.37
C ASP A 70 18.32 -2.37 4.15
N PRO A 71 18.19 -2.65 5.46
CA PRO A 71 17.12 -2.11 6.31
C PRO A 71 17.02 -0.58 6.33
N GLN A 72 18.15 0.13 6.12
CA GLN A 72 18.19 1.59 6.04
C GLN A 72 17.84 2.13 4.65
N GLY A 73 17.74 1.25 3.66
CA GLY A 73 17.38 1.60 2.29
C GLY A 73 15.89 1.95 2.13
N HIS A 74 15.61 2.69 1.06
CA HIS A 74 14.28 3.11 0.65
C HIS A 74 13.60 2.07 -0.23
N GLU A 75 12.55 1.44 0.28
CA GLU A 75 11.69 0.58 -0.54
C GLU A 75 10.41 1.32 -0.92
N SER A 76 9.88 0.99 -2.09
CA SER A 76 8.63 1.52 -2.58
C SER A 76 7.88 0.45 -3.36
N ILE A 77 6.61 0.27 -3.05
CA ILE A 77 5.66 -0.55 -3.81
C ILE A 77 4.47 0.34 -4.16
N ARG A 78 4.25 0.59 -5.45
CA ARG A 78 3.26 1.52 -5.97
C ARG A 78 2.32 0.85 -6.95
N ILE A 79 1.02 0.97 -6.70
CA ILE A 79 -0.04 0.69 -7.68
C ILE A 79 -0.49 2.04 -8.23
N TYR A 80 -0.25 2.27 -9.52
CA TYR A 80 -0.54 3.54 -10.19
C TYR A 80 -1.62 3.37 -11.25
N ARG A 81 -2.56 4.31 -11.31
CA ARG A 81 -3.58 4.37 -12.35
C ARG A 81 -3.82 5.81 -12.78
N GLU A 82 -3.66 6.05 -14.08
CA GLU A 82 -4.06 7.32 -14.68
C GLU A 82 -5.60 7.45 -14.69
N ARG A 83 -6.11 8.62 -14.29
CA ARG A 83 -7.53 8.94 -14.45
C ARG A 83 -7.73 9.61 -15.81
N LYS A 84 -8.52 8.97 -16.66
CA LYS A 84 -8.80 9.43 -18.03
C LYS A 84 -9.74 10.63 -18.10
N ASP A 85 -10.40 10.99 -17.00
CA ASP A 85 -11.28 12.16 -16.95
C ASP A 85 -10.47 13.39 -16.51
N SER A 86 -10.53 14.43 -17.35
CA SER A 86 -9.76 15.68 -17.46
C SER A 86 -9.19 16.38 -16.21
N SER A 87 -9.50 15.93 -15.00
CA SER A 87 -8.74 16.26 -13.81
C SER A 87 -7.37 15.58 -13.90
N ARG A 88 -6.27 16.34 -13.78
CA ARG A 88 -4.89 15.84 -13.71
C ARG A 88 -4.62 15.07 -12.41
N THR A 89 -5.56 14.24 -11.97
CA THR A 89 -5.51 13.53 -10.71
C THR A 89 -5.24 12.06 -10.95
N ASN A 90 -3.99 11.64 -10.84
CA ASN A 90 -3.67 10.22 -10.93
C ASN A 90 -4.00 9.54 -9.62
N PHE A 91 -4.50 8.30 -9.68
CA PHE A 91 -4.68 7.49 -8.48
C PHE A 91 -3.41 6.70 -8.19
N ALA A 92 -3.02 6.68 -6.93
CA ALA A 92 -1.96 5.80 -6.48
C ALA A 92 -2.29 5.16 -5.13
N ILE A 93 -1.73 3.97 -4.95
CA ILE A 93 -1.50 3.38 -3.64
C ILE A 93 -0.01 3.16 -3.54
N THR A 94 0.65 3.75 -2.55
CA THR A 94 2.10 3.61 -2.41
C THR A 94 2.47 3.25 -0.98
N TYR A 95 3.24 2.18 -0.81
CA TYR A 95 3.89 1.83 0.45
C TYR A 95 5.36 2.21 0.36
N HIS A 96 5.81 3.08 1.26
CA HIS A 96 7.19 3.48 1.40
C HIS A 96 7.76 2.93 2.71
N ARG A 97 8.80 2.11 2.63
CA ARG A 97 9.64 1.78 3.79
C ARG A 97 10.82 2.75 3.80
N SER A 98 10.99 3.53 4.86
CA SER A 98 12.01 4.57 4.92
C SER A 98 12.41 4.90 6.36
N SER A 99 13.69 5.22 6.57
CA SER A 99 14.20 5.81 7.81
C SER A 99 14.24 7.35 7.77
N GLU A 100 13.98 7.98 6.63
CA GLU A 100 14.01 9.45 6.47
C GLU A 100 12.71 10.15 6.90
N ILE A 101 11.62 9.40 7.08
CA ILE A 101 10.31 9.99 7.40
C ILE A 101 10.20 10.37 8.88
N VAL A 102 10.70 9.52 9.77
CA VAL A 102 10.71 9.74 11.21
C VAL A 102 12.13 9.51 11.72
N PRO A 103 12.82 10.55 12.24
CA PRO A 103 14.19 10.40 12.72
C PRO A 103 14.33 9.26 13.73
N GLY A 104 15.31 8.39 13.51
CA GLY A 104 15.62 7.27 14.40
C GLY A 104 14.66 6.09 14.32
N SER A 105 13.72 6.05 13.36
CA SER A 105 12.78 4.94 13.18
C SER A 105 12.69 4.52 11.72
N ILE A 106 12.64 3.21 11.47
CA ILE A 106 12.23 2.68 10.16
C ILE A 106 10.71 2.60 10.16
N VAL A 107 10.06 3.31 9.24
CA VAL A 107 8.60 3.34 9.14
C VAL A 107 8.13 2.77 7.82
N VAL A 108 6.86 2.33 7.80
CA VAL A 108 6.09 2.15 6.58
C VAL A 108 5.04 3.24 6.51
N ARG A 109 5.06 4.01 5.42
CA ARG A 109 4.01 4.99 5.10
C ARG A 109 3.20 4.49 3.91
N ARG A 110 1.89 4.38 4.08
CA ARG A 110 0.93 4.02 3.03
C ARG A 110 0.18 5.25 2.57
N PHE A 111 0.38 5.64 1.31
CA PHE A 111 -0.45 6.59 0.57
C PHE A 111 -1.60 5.85 -0.11
N VAL A 112 -2.82 6.38 -0.03
CA VAL A 112 -3.98 5.94 -0.84
C VAL A 112 -4.76 7.16 -1.32
N GLY A 113 -4.96 7.27 -2.63
CA GLY A 113 -5.90 8.24 -3.20
C GLY A 113 -5.41 8.90 -4.49
N PRO A 114 -6.15 9.92 -4.96
CA PRO A 114 -5.69 10.79 -6.03
C PRO A 114 -4.55 11.72 -5.59
N GLU A 115 -3.62 11.99 -6.49
CA GLU A 115 -2.64 13.08 -6.39
C GLU A 115 -3.19 14.30 -7.15
N PRO A 116 -3.03 15.56 -6.71
CA PRO A 116 -2.35 16.00 -5.48
C PRO A 116 -3.28 16.19 -4.28
N TYR A 117 -4.60 15.98 -4.43
CA TYR A 117 -5.60 16.15 -3.36
C TYR A 117 -6.52 14.94 -3.29
N GLY A 118 -7.21 14.76 -2.15
CA GLY A 118 -8.17 13.67 -1.98
C GLY A 118 -7.55 12.39 -1.42
N TRP A 119 -6.32 12.42 -0.94
CA TRP A 119 -5.57 11.26 -0.47
C TRP A 119 -5.48 11.18 1.05
N ARG A 120 -5.04 10.02 1.54
CA ARG A 120 -4.65 9.76 2.92
C ARG A 120 -3.28 9.09 2.97
N ASN A 121 -2.46 9.49 3.93
CA ASN A 121 -1.21 8.83 4.30
C ASN A 121 -1.35 8.29 5.71
N ASP A 122 -1.08 7.00 5.91
CA ASP A 122 -1.02 6.37 7.22
C ASP A 122 0.42 5.89 7.49
N THR A 123 0.95 6.12 8.68
CA THR A 123 2.35 5.77 9.02
C THR A 123 2.39 4.83 10.22
N VAL A 124 3.19 3.77 10.12
CA VAL A 124 3.46 2.80 11.19
C VAL A 124 4.97 2.65 11.39
N ASN A 125 5.40 2.58 12.65
CA ASN A 125 6.77 2.23 12.99
C ASN A 125 6.97 0.73 12.77
N LEU A 126 7.89 0.37 11.88
CA LEU A 126 8.13 -1.03 11.50
C LEU A 126 8.79 -1.83 12.64
N GLN A 127 9.54 -1.16 13.51
CA GLN A 127 10.29 -1.79 14.59
C GLN A 127 9.40 -2.05 15.82
N THR A 128 8.56 -1.08 16.18
CA THR A 128 7.70 -1.19 17.37
C THR A 128 6.29 -1.68 17.06
N GLY A 129 5.86 -1.61 15.79
CA GLY A 129 4.47 -1.86 15.41
C GLY A 129 3.52 -0.77 15.91
N GLU A 130 4.02 0.40 16.30
CA GLU A 130 3.19 1.53 16.73
C GLU A 130 2.63 2.28 15.53
N TYR A 131 1.33 2.54 15.52
CA TYR A 131 0.72 3.45 14.55
C TYR A 131 1.05 4.89 14.93
N ILE A 132 1.75 5.58 14.05
CA ILE A 132 2.27 6.94 14.30
C ILE A 132 1.20 7.99 14.01
N GLY A 133 0.36 7.77 13.01
CA GLY A 133 -0.71 8.70 12.66
C GLY A 133 -1.01 8.77 11.17
N ALA A 134 -1.98 9.63 10.84
CA ALA A 134 -2.42 9.91 9.49
C ALA A 134 -2.26 11.37 9.08
N GLN A 135 -2.15 11.60 7.77
CA GLN A 135 -2.21 12.90 7.12
C GLN A 135 -3.17 12.86 5.94
N GLY A 136 -3.77 14.00 5.60
CA GLY A 136 -4.73 14.11 4.50
C GLY A 136 -6.17 13.89 4.96
N MET A 137 -7.01 13.35 4.07
CA MET A 137 -8.43 13.14 4.35
C MET A 137 -8.65 11.91 5.22
N THR A 138 -9.69 11.92 6.05
CA THR A 138 -10.15 10.72 6.77
C THR A 138 -10.46 9.59 5.80
N TYR A 139 -11.15 9.90 4.70
CA TYR A 139 -11.49 8.97 3.63
C TYR A 139 -11.01 9.54 2.29
N PRO A 140 -10.16 8.81 1.54
CA PRO A 140 -9.74 9.24 0.22
C PRO A 140 -10.90 9.37 -0.77
N ASP A 141 -10.79 10.29 -1.73
CA ASP A 141 -11.76 10.49 -2.80
C ASP A 141 -11.56 9.46 -3.92
N LEU A 142 -12.33 8.37 -3.84
CA LEU A 142 -12.18 7.19 -4.70
C LEU A 142 -13.35 6.98 -5.65
N LYS A 143 -13.02 6.75 -6.92
CA LYS A 143 -13.94 6.30 -7.96
C LYS A 143 -14.13 4.78 -7.90
N LYS A 144 -15.16 4.28 -8.60
CA LYS A 144 -15.52 2.86 -8.64
C LYS A 144 -14.33 1.96 -9.04
N ALA A 145 -13.56 2.35 -10.06
CA ALA A 145 -12.40 1.59 -10.51
C ALA A 145 -11.31 1.46 -9.43
N GLU A 146 -11.14 2.49 -8.59
CA GLU A 146 -10.09 2.53 -7.57
C GLU A 146 -10.49 1.72 -6.34
N LYS A 147 -11.78 1.76 -5.99
CA LYS A 147 -12.37 0.83 -5.00
C LYS A 147 -12.21 -0.62 -5.44
N ASN A 148 -12.34 -0.91 -6.73
CA ASN A 148 -12.08 -2.25 -7.26
C ASN A 148 -10.60 -2.64 -7.13
N ILE A 149 -9.67 -1.72 -7.40
CA ILE A 149 -8.23 -1.97 -7.18
C ILE A 149 -7.98 -2.30 -5.71
N LEU A 150 -8.48 -1.48 -4.77
CA LEU A 150 -8.31 -1.77 -3.34
C LEU A 150 -8.83 -3.16 -2.97
N LYS A 151 -10.00 -3.55 -3.47
CA LYS A 151 -10.57 -4.88 -3.24
C LYS A 151 -9.70 -5.99 -3.83
N THR A 152 -9.21 -5.84 -5.06
CA THR A 152 -8.33 -6.83 -5.72
C THR A 152 -7.06 -7.08 -4.92
N TRP A 153 -6.51 -6.02 -4.33
CA TRP A 153 -5.26 -6.07 -3.57
C TRP A 153 -5.46 -6.30 -2.07
N GLY A 154 -6.70 -6.48 -1.60
CA GLY A 154 -7.00 -6.68 -0.19
C GLY A 154 -6.66 -5.49 0.70
N ILE A 155 -6.71 -4.27 0.16
CA ILE A 155 -6.33 -3.04 0.86
C ILE A 155 -7.55 -2.42 1.51
N GLN A 156 -7.45 -2.18 2.82
CA GLN A 156 -8.51 -1.66 3.67
C GLN A 156 -8.30 -0.17 3.96
N LEU A 157 -9.36 0.62 3.73
CA LEU A 157 -9.36 2.03 4.16
C LEU A 157 -9.46 2.12 5.67
N LEU A 158 -8.59 2.95 6.26
CA LEU A 158 -8.55 3.17 7.70
C LEU A 158 -9.39 4.39 8.08
N PRO A 159 -10.16 4.33 9.18
CA PRO A 159 -10.88 5.49 9.70
C PRO A 159 -9.93 6.51 10.33
#